data_AF-G9KBV2-F1
#
_entry.id   AF-G9KBV2-F1
#
_cell.length_a   1.000
_cell.length_b   1.000
_cell.length_c   1.000
_cell.angle_alpha   90.00
_cell.angle_beta   90.00
_cell.angle_gamma   90.00
#
_symmetry.space_group_name_H-M   'P 1'
#
loop_
_entity.id
_entity.type
_entity.pdbx_description
1 polymer ?
#
loop_
_entity_poly.entity_id
_entity_poly.type
_entity_poly.pdbx_seq_one_letter_code
_entity_poly.pdbx_strand_id
1 'polypeptide(L)'
;PISPCQGAPCQDGSSCVSLNNTHFCLCSLGYYYKSFTCRKGKLFPGTITVRVSETSGLEDGNSVAYQNLHFQITDFFKSIFANSDYGQTVIDKVSISSSARSEMRAGDSAVVLEVLNIFAETTKENETTVSESITNATHNGTSGMKYHARSLCDYYGCEPEEDHCSNNLLCKCKQGMERPNAQVPVCVASAVRCPDTCSADHNKQCLVNKNTGKPECVCLPGYK
;
A
#
# COMPACT_ATOMS: atom_id res chain seq x y z
N PRO A 1 -23.13 -8.16 -14.52
CA PRO A 1 -22.51 -6.82 -14.49
C PRO A 1 -21.25 -6.83 -15.35
N ILE A 2 -21.07 -5.83 -16.21
CA ILE A 2 -19.86 -5.63 -17.01
C ILE A 2 -18.80 -5.09 -16.06
N SER A 3 -17.60 -5.69 -16.02
CA SER A 3 -16.52 -5.17 -15.18
C SER A 3 -16.14 -3.78 -15.69
N PRO A 4 -15.93 -2.78 -14.82
CA PRO A 4 -15.41 -1.48 -15.19
C PRO A 4 -14.09 -1.50 -15.96
N CYS A 5 -13.31 -2.59 -15.85
CA CYS A 5 -12.08 -2.81 -16.60
C CYS A 5 -12.27 -3.51 -17.96
N GLN A 6 -13.50 -3.88 -18.31
CA GLN A 6 -13.79 -4.50 -19.58
C GLN A 6 -13.55 -3.51 -20.73
N GLY A 7 -12.76 -3.93 -21.72
CA GLY A 7 -12.36 -3.07 -22.85
C GLY A 7 -10.99 -2.40 -22.71
N ALA A 8 -10.20 -2.76 -21.69
CA ALA A 8 -8.84 -2.26 -21.47
C ALA A 8 -8.75 -0.71 -21.44
N PRO A 9 -9.42 -0.05 -20.47
CA PRO A 9 -9.48 1.40 -20.43
C PRO A 9 -8.13 2.06 -20.10
N CYS A 10 -7.18 1.28 -19.59
CA CYS A 10 -5.85 1.73 -19.17
C CYS A 10 -4.80 1.46 -20.26
N GLN A 11 -3.95 2.45 -20.53
CA GLN A 11 -2.93 2.39 -21.59
C GLN A 11 -1.51 2.28 -21.02
N ASP A 12 -0.52 2.11 -21.91
CA ASP A 12 0.91 2.25 -21.58
C ASP A 12 1.40 1.34 -20.45
N GLY A 13 0.97 0.07 -20.47
CA GLY A 13 1.41 -0.93 -19.48
C GLY A 13 0.85 -0.72 -18.07
N SER A 14 -0.07 0.24 -17.87
CA SER A 14 -0.81 0.35 -16.61
C SER A 14 -1.84 -0.77 -16.46
N SER A 15 -2.04 -1.20 -15.22
CA SER A 15 -3.06 -2.19 -14.85
C SER A 15 -4.37 -1.50 -14.54
N CYS A 16 -5.48 -2.03 -15.06
CA CYS A 16 -6.80 -1.56 -14.66
C CYS A 16 -7.22 -2.22 -13.34
N VAL A 17 -7.55 -1.39 -12.35
CA VAL A 17 -8.06 -1.83 -11.06
C VAL A 17 -9.55 -1.50 -11.00
N SER A 18 -10.36 -2.55 -10.94
CA SER A 18 -11.81 -2.45 -10.86
C SER A 18 -12.22 -2.05 -9.44
N LEU A 19 -13.13 -1.08 -9.35
CA LEU A 19 -13.91 -0.78 -8.16
C LEU A 19 -15.35 -1.29 -8.40
N ASN A 20 -16.28 -0.98 -7.48
CA ASN A 20 -17.68 -1.44 -7.58
C ASN A 20 -18.38 -1.04 -8.90
N ASN A 21 -18.26 0.22 -9.31
CA ASN A 21 -18.91 0.72 -10.53
C ASN A 21 -18.00 1.57 -11.43
N THR A 22 -16.72 1.70 -11.07
CA THR A 22 -15.73 2.43 -11.85
C THR A 22 -14.38 1.70 -11.82
N HIS A 23 -13.34 2.29 -12.38
CA HIS A 23 -11.98 1.79 -12.31
C HIS A 23 -11.00 2.95 -12.11
N PHE A 24 -9.76 2.59 -11.78
CA PHE A 24 -8.61 3.47 -11.93
C PHE A 24 -7.46 2.70 -12.57
N CYS A 25 -6.49 3.44 -13.11
CA CYS A 25 -5.29 2.85 -13.69
C CYS A 25 -4.14 2.94 -12.69
N LEU A 26 -3.44 1.83 -12.50
CA LEU A 26 -2.31 1.70 -11.61
C LEU A 26 -1.05 1.40 -12.41
N CYS A 27 -0.01 2.19 -12.21
CA CYS A 27 1.30 1.98 -12.81
C CYS A 27 2.19 1.13 -11.91
N SER A 28 3.33 0.69 -12.45
CA SER A 28 4.38 0.06 -11.65
C SER A 28 4.87 1.00 -10.53
N LEU A 29 5.39 0.44 -9.45
CA LEU A 29 5.87 1.22 -8.31
C LEU A 29 6.85 2.32 -8.74
N GLY A 30 6.69 3.52 -8.20
CA GLY A 30 7.45 4.70 -8.61
C GLY A 30 6.84 5.49 -9.78
N TYR A 31 5.73 5.01 -10.35
CA TYR A 31 5.04 5.66 -11.46
C TYR A 31 3.57 5.92 -11.09
N TYR A 32 2.99 6.95 -11.69
CA TYR A 32 1.57 7.28 -11.58
C TYR A 32 0.95 7.46 -12.96
N TYR A 33 -0.35 7.20 -13.05
CA TYR A 33 -1.06 7.29 -14.32
C TYR A 33 -1.58 8.72 -14.56
N LYS A 34 -1.14 9.37 -15.63
CA LYS A 34 -1.64 10.70 -16.03
C LYS A 34 -1.60 10.86 -17.54
N SER A 35 -2.71 11.35 -18.10
CA SER A 35 -2.85 11.59 -19.55
C SER A 35 -2.54 10.35 -20.39
N PHE A 36 -3.12 9.20 -20.01
CA PHE A 36 -3.01 7.92 -20.71
C PHE A 36 -1.60 7.29 -20.74
N THR A 37 -0.69 7.71 -19.86
CA THR A 37 0.68 7.18 -19.77
C THR A 37 1.13 7.07 -18.32
N CYS A 38 2.04 6.13 -18.07
CA CYS A 38 2.71 6.00 -16.78
C CYS A 38 3.90 6.96 -16.70
N ARG A 39 3.86 7.88 -15.73
CA ARG A 39 4.92 8.87 -15.52
C ARG A 39 5.67 8.56 -14.24
N LYS A 40 7.00 8.63 -14.30
CA LYS A 40 7.84 8.47 -13.12
C LYS A 40 7.55 9.60 -12.14
N GLY A 41 7.50 9.26 -10.85
CA GLY A 41 7.15 10.19 -9.80
C GLY A 41 8.06 10.08 -8.58
N LYS A 42 8.01 11.11 -7.76
CA LYS A 42 8.62 11.15 -6.44
C LYS A 42 7.60 10.65 -5.41
N LEU A 43 8.06 9.78 -4.51
CA LEU A 43 7.21 9.01 -3.60
C LEU A 43 7.23 9.60 -2.19
N PHE A 44 6.05 9.71 -1.58
CA PHE A 44 5.85 10.12 -0.19
C PHE A 44 4.90 9.13 0.50
N PRO A 45 5.45 8.05 1.08
CA PRO A 45 4.66 7.06 1.77
C PRO A 45 4.18 7.56 3.14
N GLY A 46 3.08 7.01 3.61
CA GLY A 46 2.52 7.34 4.91
C GLY A 46 1.43 6.39 5.34
N THR A 47 0.96 6.57 6.57
CA THR A 47 -0.19 5.87 7.13
C THR A 47 -1.26 6.88 7.47
N ILE A 48 -2.50 6.62 7.04
CA ILE A 48 -3.67 7.40 7.42
C ILE A 48 -4.65 6.52 8.18
N THR A 49 -5.10 7.01 9.34
CA THR A 49 -6.15 6.37 10.13
C THR A 49 -7.43 7.14 9.95
N VAL A 50 -8.51 6.45 9.61
CA VAL A 50 -9.84 7.02 9.43
C VAL A 50 -10.88 6.25 10.23
N ARG A 51 -11.96 6.91 10.60
CA ARG A 51 -13.12 6.29 11.26
C ARG A 51 -14.18 6.00 10.21
N VAL A 52 -14.67 4.77 10.18
CA VAL A 52 -15.76 4.33 9.30
C VAL A 52 -16.85 3.66 10.12
N SER A 53 -18.10 3.88 9.75
CA SER A 53 -19.26 3.30 10.43
C SER A 53 -19.44 1.81 10.13
N GLU A 54 -18.95 1.34 8.98
CA GLU A 54 -19.04 -0.05 8.55
C GLU A 54 -17.72 -0.51 7.92
N THR A 55 -17.23 -1.66 8.37
CA THR A 55 -15.99 -2.26 7.85
C THR A 55 -16.25 -3.46 6.93
N SER A 56 -17.51 -3.85 6.74
CA SER A 56 -17.87 -4.98 5.89
C SER A 56 -17.53 -4.67 4.43
N GLY A 57 -16.84 -5.61 3.75
CA GLY A 57 -16.46 -5.45 2.35
C GLY A 57 -15.26 -4.55 2.09
N LEU A 58 -14.58 -4.00 3.10
CA LEU A 58 -13.34 -3.23 2.89
C LEU A 58 -12.18 -4.10 2.38
N GLU A 59 -12.28 -5.42 2.53
CA GLU A 59 -11.37 -6.41 1.98
C GLU A 59 -11.62 -6.73 0.50
N ASP A 60 -12.79 -6.38 -0.03
CA ASP A 60 -13.15 -6.58 -1.43
C ASP A 60 -13.06 -5.25 -2.20
N GLY A 61 -12.06 -5.16 -3.09
CA GLY A 61 -11.84 -3.99 -3.93
C GLY A 61 -13.02 -3.61 -4.83
N ASN A 62 -13.93 -4.55 -5.10
CA ASN A 62 -15.13 -4.32 -5.91
C ASN A 62 -16.37 -3.98 -5.06
N SER A 63 -16.24 -3.86 -3.74
CA SER A 63 -17.38 -3.51 -2.89
C SER A 63 -17.68 -2.00 -2.93
N VAL A 64 -18.94 -1.66 -2.64
CA VAL A 64 -19.35 -0.25 -2.46
C VAL A 64 -18.58 0.40 -1.31
N ALA A 65 -18.34 -0.35 -0.23
CA ALA A 65 -17.65 0.15 0.96
C ALA A 65 -16.19 0.52 0.65
N TYR A 66 -15.45 -0.37 -0.01
CA TYR A 66 -14.08 -0.09 -0.42
C TYR A 66 -14.01 1.06 -1.43
N GLN A 67 -14.91 1.09 -2.41
CA GLN A 67 -14.95 2.19 -3.38
C GLN A 67 -15.16 3.56 -2.70
N ASN A 68 -16.10 3.64 -1.75
CA ASN A 68 -16.36 4.87 -1.02
C ASN A 68 -15.15 5.30 -0.17
N LEU A 69 -14.51 4.34 0.52
CA LEU A 69 -13.27 4.58 1.26
C LEU A 69 -12.16 5.06 0.32
N HIS A 70 -11.98 4.40 -0.82
CA HIS A 70 -11.00 4.78 -1.83
C HIS A 70 -11.20 6.23 -2.26
N PHE A 71 -12.42 6.61 -2.66
CA PHE A 71 -12.72 8.00 -3.04
C PHE A 71 -12.50 8.99 -1.92
N GLN A 72 -12.97 8.69 -0.70
CA GLN A 72 -12.77 9.56 0.46
C GLN A 72 -11.28 9.89 0.67
N ILE A 73 -10.43 8.87 0.58
CA ILE A 73 -8.97 9.02 0.78
C ILE A 73 -8.33 9.74 -0.41
N THR A 74 -8.61 9.33 -1.65
CA THR A 74 -7.98 9.94 -2.82
C THR A 74 -8.42 11.38 -3.04
N ASP A 75 -9.68 11.70 -2.76
CA ASP A 75 -10.21 13.07 -2.87
C ASP A 75 -9.65 13.97 -1.76
N PHE A 76 -9.46 13.43 -0.55
CA PHE A 76 -8.77 14.14 0.52
C PHE A 76 -7.37 14.61 0.08
N PHE A 77 -6.51 13.69 -0.38
CA PHE A 77 -5.16 14.05 -0.82
C PHE A 77 -5.18 14.98 -2.04
N LYS A 78 -6.06 14.71 -3.01
CA LYS A 78 -6.25 15.58 -4.18
C LYS A 78 -6.65 17.00 -3.78
N SER A 79 -7.49 17.17 -2.76
CA SER A 79 -7.92 18.49 -2.28
C SER A 79 -6.78 19.29 -1.65
N ILE A 80 -5.89 18.63 -0.90
CA ILE A 80 -4.72 19.25 -0.27
C ILE A 80 -3.74 19.73 -1.34
N PHE A 81 -3.57 18.93 -2.38
CA PHE A 81 -2.49 19.09 -3.35
C PHE A 81 -2.94 19.60 -4.72
N ALA A 82 -4.16 20.17 -4.82
CA ALA A 82 -4.77 20.57 -6.09
C ALA A 82 -3.93 21.55 -6.93
N ASN A 83 -3.09 22.38 -6.29
CA ASN A 83 -2.23 23.38 -6.94
C ASN A 83 -0.76 22.95 -7.04
N SER A 84 -0.47 21.68 -6.81
CA SER A 84 0.90 21.13 -6.81
C SER A 84 1.14 20.20 -8.00
N ASP A 85 2.35 19.68 -8.09
CA ASP A 85 2.73 18.64 -9.06
C ASP A 85 2.18 17.24 -8.71
N TYR A 86 1.15 17.16 -7.87
CA TYR A 86 0.52 15.92 -7.45
C TYR A 86 0.03 15.09 -8.65
N GLY A 87 0.35 13.80 -8.60
CA GLY A 87 -0.02 12.81 -9.59
C GLY A 87 -1.20 11.98 -9.13
N GLN A 88 -0.98 11.14 -8.12
CA GLN A 88 -1.92 10.14 -7.66
C GLN A 88 -1.60 9.73 -6.22
N THR A 89 -2.60 9.25 -5.49
CA THR A 89 -2.42 8.48 -4.26
C THR A 89 -2.78 7.05 -4.54
N VAL A 90 -1.93 6.12 -4.13
CA VAL A 90 -2.20 4.68 -4.15
C VAL A 90 -2.45 4.21 -2.72
N ILE A 91 -3.49 3.40 -2.52
CA ILE A 91 -3.75 2.72 -1.24
C ILE A 91 -3.13 1.34 -1.35
N ASP A 92 -1.99 1.13 -0.69
CA ASP A 92 -1.23 -0.11 -0.77
C ASP A 92 -1.85 -1.21 0.11
N LYS A 93 -2.44 -0.82 1.25
CA LYS A 93 -3.02 -1.76 2.20
C LYS A 93 -4.11 -1.12 3.05
N VAL A 94 -5.16 -1.89 3.34
CA VAL A 94 -6.21 -1.55 4.31
C VAL A 94 -6.16 -2.55 5.45
N SER A 95 -6.12 -2.06 6.69
CA SER A 95 -6.11 -2.87 7.91
C SER A 95 -7.16 -2.35 8.90
N ILE A 96 -8.01 -3.24 9.38
CA ILE A 96 -9.01 -2.90 10.41
C ILE A 96 -8.35 -3.07 11.78
N SER A 97 -8.32 -2.01 12.60
CA SER A 97 -7.73 -2.08 13.94
C SER A 97 -8.53 -3.03 14.83
N SER A 98 -7.85 -3.99 15.46
CA SER A 98 -8.46 -5.04 16.30
C SER A 98 -9.13 -4.52 17.59
N SER A 99 -8.92 -3.24 17.96
CA SER A 99 -9.67 -2.54 19.02
C SER A 99 -11.18 -2.56 18.78
N ALA A 100 -11.61 -2.64 17.51
CA ALA A 100 -13.01 -2.64 17.12
C ALA A 100 -13.82 -3.85 17.68
N ARG A 101 -13.19 -4.98 18.04
CA ARG A 101 -13.89 -6.10 18.71
C ARG A 101 -14.23 -5.83 20.18
N SER A 102 -13.54 -4.88 20.83
CA SER A 102 -13.83 -4.48 22.22
C SER A 102 -14.66 -3.20 22.30
N GLU A 103 -14.72 -2.43 21.21
CA GLU A 103 -15.44 -1.15 21.11
C GLU A 103 -16.79 -1.26 20.38
N MET A 104 -17.52 -2.37 20.54
CA MET A 104 -18.93 -2.49 20.11
C MET A 104 -19.88 -1.48 20.82
N ARG A 105 -19.33 -0.50 21.54
CA ARG A 105 -20.05 0.57 22.25
C ARG A 105 -19.79 1.98 21.69
N ALA A 106 -18.99 2.16 20.63
CA ALA A 106 -18.86 3.44 19.93
C ALA A 106 -18.95 3.21 18.42
N GLY A 107 -19.90 3.87 17.75
CA GLY A 107 -20.42 3.54 16.41
C GLY A 107 -19.46 3.53 15.22
N ASP A 108 -18.16 3.84 15.37
CA ASP A 108 -17.20 3.86 14.27
C ASP A 108 -15.94 3.03 14.57
N SER A 109 -15.51 2.25 13.57
CA SER A 109 -14.27 1.47 13.62
C SER A 109 -13.10 2.26 13.05
N ALA A 110 -11.92 2.12 13.68
CA ALA A 110 -10.68 2.69 13.17
C ALA A 110 -10.06 1.79 12.08
N VAL A 111 -9.94 2.34 10.87
CA VAL A 111 -9.29 1.71 9.72
C VAL A 111 -7.97 2.41 9.46
N VAL A 112 -6.91 1.63 9.35
CA VAL A 112 -5.55 2.09 9.07
C VAL A 112 -5.21 1.75 7.62
N LEU A 113 -4.86 2.77 6.85
CA LEU A 113 -4.46 2.62 5.46
C LEU A 113 -2.98 2.97 5.29
N GLU A 114 -2.24 2.10 4.62
CA GLU A 114 -0.91 2.44 4.09
C GLU A 114 -1.11 3.08 2.72
N VAL A 115 -0.62 4.31 2.55
CA VAL A 115 -0.82 5.10 1.34
C VAL A 115 0.52 5.55 0.77
N LEU A 116 0.56 5.68 -0.55
CA LEU A 116 1.70 6.19 -1.30
C LEU A 116 1.25 7.38 -2.12
N ASN A 117 1.65 8.58 -1.71
CA ASN A 117 1.44 9.79 -2.50
C ASN A 117 2.56 9.90 -3.55
N ILE A 118 2.17 10.13 -4.81
CA ILE A 118 3.08 10.21 -5.94
C ILE A 118 2.93 11.59 -6.59
N PHE A 119 4.03 12.32 -6.64
CA PHE A 119 4.13 13.64 -7.30
C PHE A 119 5.00 13.51 -8.56
N ALA A 120 4.96 14.50 -9.45
CA ALA A 120 5.88 14.52 -10.58
C ALA A 120 7.34 14.44 -10.11
N GLU A 121 8.20 13.77 -10.89
CA GLU A 121 9.63 13.62 -10.56
C GLU A 121 10.35 14.97 -10.35
N THR A 122 9.88 16.03 -11.01
CA THR A 122 10.43 17.40 -10.91
C THR A 122 9.89 18.19 -9.72
N THR A 123 9.06 17.59 -8.87
CA THR A 123 8.44 18.31 -7.75
C THR A 123 9.49 18.86 -6.78
N LYS A 124 9.22 20.05 -6.25
CA LYS A 124 10.03 20.68 -5.19
C LYS A 124 9.64 20.22 -3.80
N GLU A 125 8.55 19.46 -3.69
CA GLU A 125 8.07 18.90 -2.43
C GLU A 125 9.09 17.90 -1.84
N ASN A 126 9.14 17.86 -0.51
CA ASN A 126 9.95 16.92 0.27
C ASN A 126 9.10 16.28 1.37
N GLU A 127 9.65 15.30 2.09
CA GLU A 127 8.91 14.55 3.12
C GLU A 127 8.29 15.48 4.17
N THR A 128 9.02 16.52 4.59
CA THR A 128 8.56 17.50 5.57
C THR A 128 7.40 18.33 5.03
N THR A 129 7.54 18.93 3.85
CA THR A 129 6.51 19.83 3.30
C THR A 129 5.20 19.09 2.99
N VAL A 130 5.29 17.84 2.48
CA VAL A 130 4.15 16.97 2.26
C VAL A 130 3.49 16.58 3.58
N SER A 131 4.28 16.13 4.56
CA SER A 131 3.78 15.74 5.88
C SER A 131 3.09 16.88 6.61
N GLU A 132 3.66 18.08 6.60
CA GLU A 132 3.08 19.27 7.21
C GLU A 132 1.77 19.66 6.54
N SER A 133 1.70 19.65 5.21
CA SER A 133 0.49 19.96 4.45
C SER A 133 -0.66 19.02 4.81
N ILE A 134 -0.38 17.71 4.90
CA ILE A 134 -1.40 16.71 5.27
C ILE A 134 -1.79 16.87 6.74
N THR A 135 -0.81 17.02 7.63
CA THR A 135 -1.06 17.15 9.07
C THR A 135 -1.92 18.39 9.36
N ASN A 136 -1.62 19.52 8.73
CA ASN A 136 -2.43 20.74 8.83
C ASN A 136 -3.86 20.52 8.33
N ALA A 137 -4.05 19.80 7.22
CA ALA A 137 -5.38 19.45 6.72
C ALA A 137 -6.15 18.50 7.67
N THR A 138 -5.46 17.57 8.33
CA THR A 138 -6.08 16.69 9.33
C THR A 138 -6.46 17.41 10.63
N HIS A 139 -5.72 18.44 11.03
CA HIS A 139 -6.04 19.25 12.22
C HIS A 139 -7.17 20.25 11.97
N ASN A 140 -7.21 20.84 10.77
CA ASN A 140 -8.23 21.83 10.41
C ASN A 140 -9.52 21.20 9.85
N GLY A 141 -9.48 19.92 9.47
CA GLY A 141 -10.60 19.20 8.89
C GLY A 141 -11.57 18.60 9.91
N THR A 142 -12.85 18.57 9.56
CA THR A 142 -13.92 17.80 10.24
C THR A 142 -13.78 16.28 10.08
N SER A 143 -12.75 15.81 9.35
CA SER A 143 -12.63 14.45 8.83
C SER A 143 -12.26 13.38 9.88
N GLY A 144 -11.81 13.77 11.08
CA GLY A 144 -11.39 12.84 12.14
C GLY A 144 -10.21 11.93 11.73
N MET A 145 -9.51 12.27 10.64
CA MET A 145 -8.40 11.50 10.09
C MET A 145 -7.11 11.82 10.85
N LYS A 146 -6.21 10.84 10.98
CA LYS A 146 -4.86 11.04 11.52
C LYS A 146 -3.84 10.57 10.53
N TYR A 147 -2.81 11.37 10.29
CA TYR A 147 -1.74 11.04 9.35
C TYR A 147 -0.40 10.89 10.07
N HIS A 148 0.37 9.90 9.64
CA HIS A 148 1.75 9.68 10.04
C HIS A 148 2.60 9.46 8.79
N ALA A 149 3.55 10.35 8.53
CA ALA A 149 4.50 10.17 7.44
C ALA A 149 5.39 8.95 7.67
N ARG A 150 5.80 8.31 6.58
CA ARG A 150 6.74 7.20 6.59
C ARG A 150 7.90 7.55 5.66
N SER A 151 9.13 7.41 6.14
CA SER A 151 10.31 7.62 5.30
C SER A 151 10.33 6.63 4.13
N LEU A 152 10.94 7.05 3.02
CA LEU A 152 11.05 6.21 1.83
C LEU A 152 11.87 4.94 2.09
N CYS A 153 12.95 5.02 2.87
CA CYS A 153 13.71 3.85 3.32
C CYS A 153 12.85 2.86 4.10
N ASP A 154 12.05 3.35 5.05
CA ASP A 154 11.17 2.47 5.82
C ASP A 154 10.08 1.83 4.96
N TYR A 155 9.54 2.55 3.98
CA TYR A 155 8.61 2.01 2.99
C TYR A 155 9.23 0.86 2.19
N TYR A 156 10.48 1.01 1.75
CA TYR A 156 11.21 -0.06 1.06
C TYR A 156 11.74 -1.17 1.98
N GLY A 157 11.61 -1.06 3.30
CA GLY A 157 12.21 -2.01 4.24
C GLY A 157 13.74 -1.94 4.27
N CYS A 158 14.31 -0.79 3.89
CA CYS A 158 15.75 -0.52 3.90
C CYS A 158 16.21 0.19 5.17
N GLU A 159 17.49 0.03 5.51
CA GLU A 159 18.16 0.82 6.53
C GLU A 159 18.18 2.30 6.12
N PRO A 160 18.19 3.25 7.08
CA PRO A 160 18.31 4.67 6.74
C PRO A 160 19.65 4.97 6.03
N GLU A 161 19.59 5.71 4.92
CA GLU A 161 20.75 6.09 4.10
C GLU A 161 20.77 7.62 3.85
N GLU A 162 21.94 8.18 3.52
CA GLU A 162 22.11 9.62 3.25
C GLU A 162 21.31 10.10 2.03
N ASP A 163 21.14 9.23 1.03
CA ASP A 163 20.34 9.52 -0.18
C ASP A 163 18.84 9.36 0.05
N HIS A 164 18.42 9.08 1.29
CA HIS A 164 17.04 8.81 1.69
C HIS A 164 16.41 7.65 0.90
N CYS A 165 17.21 6.67 0.48
CA CYS A 165 16.79 5.55 -0.35
C CYS A 165 16.14 5.98 -1.67
N SER A 166 16.67 7.06 -2.25
CA SER A 166 16.33 7.50 -3.61
C SER A 166 16.63 6.39 -4.63
N ASN A 167 17.64 5.55 -4.36
CA ASN A 167 17.90 4.33 -5.11
C ASN A 167 17.44 3.06 -4.35
N ASN A 168 16.17 2.72 -4.54
CA ASN A 168 15.50 1.60 -3.88
C ASN A 168 16.04 0.19 -4.25
N LEU A 169 16.76 0.03 -5.35
CA LEU A 169 17.32 -1.27 -5.76
C LEU A 169 18.66 -1.56 -5.08
N LEU A 170 19.39 -0.53 -4.67
CA LEU A 170 20.72 -0.66 -4.07
C LEU A 170 20.70 -0.53 -2.54
N CYS A 171 19.62 -0.03 -1.95
CA CYS A 171 19.57 0.16 -0.51
C CYS A 171 19.67 -1.17 0.24
N LYS A 172 20.36 -1.11 1.39
CA LYS A 172 20.58 -2.26 2.26
C LYS A 172 19.29 -2.59 3.02
N CYS A 173 18.82 -3.82 2.92
CA CYS A 173 17.64 -4.28 3.66
C CYS A 173 17.88 -4.24 5.17
N LYS A 174 16.83 -3.90 5.94
CA LYS A 174 16.84 -3.99 7.40
C LYS A 174 17.13 -5.42 7.86
N GLN A 175 17.63 -5.55 9.09
CA GLN A 175 17.88 -6.86 9.70
C GLN A 175 16.62 -7.76 9.65
N GLY A 176 16.80 -8.98 9.14
CA GLY A 176 15.70 -9.94 8.99
C GLY A 176 14.78 -9.67 7.79
N MET A 177 15.20 -8.81 6.86
CA MET A 177 14.56 -8.60 5.56
C MET A 177 15.52 -8.90 4.41
N GLU A 178 14.97 -9.38 3.30
CA GLU A 178 15.70 -9.70 2.08
C GLU A 178 14.92 -9.21 0.87
N ARG A 179 15.66 -8.84 -0.17
CA ARG A 179 15.07 -8.47 -1.46
C ARG A 179 14.73 -9.76 -2.23
N PRO A 180 13.47 -9.98 -2.67
CA PRO A 180 13.09 -11.22 -3.33
C PRO A 180 13.91 -11.54 -4.59
N ASN A 181 14.27 -10.52 -5.38
CA ASN A 181 15.22 -10.59 -6.48
C ASN A 181 15.74 -9.19 -6.84
N ALA A 182 16.78 -9.10 -7.68
CA ALA A 182 17.44 -7.84 -8.03
C ALA A 182 16.56 -6.78 -8.73
N GLN A 183 15.37 -7.14 -9.22
CA GLN A 183 14.43 -6.22 -9.87
C GLN A 183 13.32 -5.73 -8.93
N VAL A 184 13.21 -6.30 -7.73
CA VAL A 184 12.19 -5.91 -6.75
C VAL A 184 12.72 -4.77 -5.88
N PRO A 185 12.09 -3.59 -5.88
CA PRO A 185 12.58 -2.42 -5.13
C PRO A 185 12.33 -2.48 -3.61
N VAL A 186 11.63 -3.49 -3.12
CA VAL A 186 11.22 -3.60 -1.71
C VAL A 186 11.91 -4.79 -1.05
N CYS A 187 12.42 -4.59 0.16
CA CYS A 187 12.85 -5.64 1.06
C CYS A 187 11.64 -6.19 1.82
N VAL A 188 11.47 -7.51 1.81
CA VAL A 188 10.41 -8.19 2.54
C VAL A 188 11.02 -8.95 3.71
N ALA A 189 10.24 -9.22 4.76
CA ALA A 189 10.73 -10.05 5.87
C ALA A 189 11.30 -11.37 5.33
N SER A 190 12.54 -11.69 5.70
CA SER A 190 13.21 -12.98 5.43
C SER A 190 12.44 -14.16 6.02
N ALA A 191 11.36 -13.91 6.78
CA ALA A 191 10.38 -14.90 7.21
C ALA A 191 9.50 -15.41 6.06
N VAL A 192 10.15 -15.90 5.00
CA VAL A 192 9.76 -17.14 4.30
C VAL A 192 11.01 -18.03 4.14
N ARG A 193 11.96 -17.97 5.07
CA ARG A 193 12.96 -19.03 5.21
C ARG A 193 12.34 -20.17 5.99
N CYS A 194 11.89 -21.17 5.25
CA CYS A 194 11.51 -22.45 5.79
C CYS A 194 12.75 -23.06 6.45
N PRO A 195 12.62 -23.82 7.55
CA PRO A 195 13.77 -24.53 8.12
C PRO A 195 14.50 -25.32 7.03
N ASP A 196 15.83 -25.47 7.09
CA ASP A 196 16.57 -26.27 6.10
C ASP A 196 16.07 -27.72 6.01
N THR A 197 15.47 -28.21 7.11
CA THR A 197 14.79 -29.51 7.20
C THR A 197 13.40 -29.54 6.54
N CYS A 198 13.01 -28.47 5.86
CA CYS A 198 11.72 -28.28 5.18
C CYS A 198 11.89 -28.27 3.66
N SER A 199 12.46 -29.35 3.14
CA SER A 199 12.73 -29.53 1.72
C SER A 199 12.17 -30.86 1.23
N ALA A 200 12.13 -31.02 -0.10
CA ALA A 200 11.75 -32.28 -0.74
C ALA A 200 12.65 -33.45 -0.27
N ASP A 201 13.94 -33.19 0.01
CA ASP A 201 14.87 -34.18 0.56
C ASP A 201 14.46 -34.69 1.95
N HIS A 202 13.66 -33.91 2.67
CA HIS A 202 13.08 -34.25 3.98
C HIS A 202 11.59 -34.63 3.89
N ASN A 203 11.08 -34.92 2.68
CA ASN A 203 9.68 -35.24 2.39
C ASN A 203 8.67 -34.16 2.82
N LYS A 204 9.10 -32.90 2.79
CA LYS A 204 8.29 -31.75 3.21
C LYS A 204 8.25 -30.68 2.13
N GLN A 205 7.23 -29.85 2.20
CA GLN A 205 7.07 -28.65 1.40
C GLN A 205 6.73 -27.48 2.31
N CYS A 206 7.19 -26.30 1.93
CA CYS A 206 6.90 -25.09 2.66
C CYS A 206 5.75 -24.34 2.02
N LEU A 207 4.68 -24.11 2.76
CA LEU A 207 3.50 -23.38 2.33
C LEU A 207 3.37 -22.12 3.16
N VAL A 208 3.04 -20.99 2.52
CA VAL A 208 2.70 -19.79 3.26
C VAL A 208 1.26 -19.91 3.75
N ASN A 209 1.08 -19.88 5.07
CA ASN A 209 -0.24 -19.90 5.66
C ASN A 209 -0.96 -18.58 5.35
N LYS A 210 -2.02 -18.65 4.55
CA LYS A 210 -2.76 -17.47 4.05
C LYS A 210 -3.36 -16.58 5.16
N ASN A 211 -3.57 -17.12 6.36
CA ASN A 211 -4.16 -16.39 7.48
C ASN A 211 -3.11 -15.69 8.35
N THR A 212 -1.92 -16.28 8.48
CA THR A 212 -0.87 -15.77 9.37
C THR A 212 0.28 -15.10 8.62
N GLY A 213 0.38 -15.30 7.31
CA GLY A 213 1.50 -14.84 6.48
C GLY A 213 2.83 -15.53 6.80
N LYS A 214 2.82 -16.57 7.65
CA LYS A 214 4.02 -17.29 8.08
C LYS A 214 4.25 -18.55 7.22
N PRO A 215 5.51 -18.93 6.96
CA PRO A 215 5.83 -20.22 6.36
C PRO A 215 5.47 -21.36 7.30
N GLU A 216 4.78 -22.35 6.78
CA GLU A 216 4.37 -23.58 7.45
C GLU A 216 4.96 -24.77 6.69
N CYS A 217 5.69 -25.63 7.41
CA CYS A 217 6.32 -26.79 6.82
C CYS A 217 5.39 -28.00 6.92
N VAL A 218 4.89 -28.49 5.79
CA VAL A 218 3.95 -29.61 5.75
C VAL A 218 4.56 -30.80 5.01
N CYS A 219 4.16 -32.02 5.37
CA CYS A 219 4.61 -33.23 4.68
C CYS A 219 4.06 -33.26 3.24
N LEU A 220 4.87 -33.80 2.32
CA LEU A 220 4.42 -34.09 0.96
C LEU A 220 3.31 -35.17 0.97
N PRO A 221 2.40 -35.19 -0.02
CA PRO A 221 1.35 -36.21 -0.10
C PRO A 221 1.93 -37.63 -0.01
N GLY A 222 1.44 -38.43 0.95
CA GLY A 222 1.89 -39.80 1.19
C GLY A 222 2.92 -39.97 2.30
N TYR A 223 3.42 -38.87 2.89
CA TYR A 223 4.34 -38.89 4.02
C TYR A 223 3.65 -38.36 5.29
N LYS A 224 4.02 -38.89 6.47
CA LYS A 224 3.52 -38.46 7.77
C LYS A 224 4.66 -37.93 8.62
#